data_AF-A0A943YR04-F1
#
_entry.id   AF-A0A943YR04-F1
#
_cell.length_a   1.000
_cell.length_b   1.000
_cell.length_c   1.000
_cell.angle_alpha   90.00
_cell.angle_beta   90.00
_cell.angle_gamma   90.00
#
_symmetry.space_group_name_H-M   'P 1'
#
loop_
_entity.id
_entity.type
_entity.pdbx_description
1 polymer ?
#
loop_
_entity_poly.entity_id
_entity_poly.type
_entity_poly.pdbx_seq_one_letter_code
_entity_poly.pdbx_strand_id
1 'polypeptide(L)'
;MGYLDGSGLSYLWRKIRSAIGAQATPRNLLDNSDFTHPIAQAGIGGLHGAAAYAVDRWVRTDGATVSADANGLKIVSDKTNWVAGIRQRIEAKRFADVMTLAVRGVFPVACRLYAYIGSGTVNFGTAYFKGEAAERTLILKLTKPEGLTGDEAVNLYISPDTGSTGTAAVVRWAALYEGEYTAETLPPYEPKGYAEEMAECLRYYRQIKADAQTFAGYATGGMAYAFIPLAQAMRVAPTVTVSGKFYYTLGSAQDTSAETGTLHRAGTERVIVKFPVSITSVCTGVITPQGEIDLSADL
;
A
#
# COMPACT_ATOMS: atom_id res chain seq x y z
N MET A 1 31.74 53.13 4.91
CA MET A 1 30.42 52.78 4.37
C MET A 1 30.67 52.09 3.03
N GLY A 2 30.87 50.78 3.04
CA GLY A 2 31.29 50.03 1.85
C GLY A 2 30.09 49.70 0.97
N TYR A 3 30.02 50.34 -0.20
CA TYR A 3 29.03 50.03 -1.22
C TYR A 3 29.33 48.64 -1.81
N LEU A 4 28.39 47.72 -1.68
CA LEU A 4 28.38 46.50 -2.49
C LEU A 4 28.07 46.91 -3.92
N ASP A 5 28.98 46.59 -4.84
CA ASP A 5 28.81 46.78 -6.27
C ASP A 5 27.70 45.86 -6.81
N GLY A 6 27.09 46.23 -7.94
CA GLY A 6 25.96 45.51 -8.54
C GLY A 6 26.25 44.05 -8.93
N SER A 7 27.50 43.61 -8.86
CA SER A 7 27.92 42.21 -9.04
C SER A 7 27.49 41.33 -7.86
N GLY A 8 27.54 41.84 -6.62
CA GLY A 8 27.20 41.09 -5.41
C GLY A 8 25.71 40.73 -5.31
N LEU A 9 24.82 41.63 -5.73
CA LEU A 9 23.38 41.38 -5.78
C LEU A 9 23.03 40.31 -6.83
N SER A 10 23.64 40.34 -8.02
CA SER A 10 23.39 39.32 -9.06
C SER A 10 23.88 37.92 -8.67
N TYR A 11 25.00 37.84 -7.94
CA TYR A 11 25.52 36.59 -7.38
C TYR A 11 24.59 36.03 -6.29
N LEU A 12 24.11 36.89 -5.39
CA LEU A 12 23.17 36.51 -4.33
C LEU A 12 21.83 36.06 -4.92
N TRP A 13 21.31 36.76 -5.92
CA TRP A 13 20.08 36.36 -6.64
C TRP A 13 20.23 35.06 -7.42
N ARG A 14 21.44 34.74 -7.93
CA ARG A 14 21.71 33.45 -8.58
C ARG A 14 21.81 32.31 -7.56
N LYS A 15 22.41 32.54 -6.39
CA LYS A 15 22.39 31.59 -5.26
C LYS A 15 20.97 31.39 -4.73
N ILE A 16 20.20 32.46 -4.56
CA ILE A 16 18.82 32.41 -4.12
C ILE A 16 17.95 31.72 -5.18
N ARG A 17 18.12 31.96 -6.49
CA ARG A 17 17.43 31.17 -7.53
C ARG A 17 17.88 29.73 -7.60
N SER A 18 19.14 29.42 -7.34
CA SER A 18 19.64 28.05 -7.20
C SER A 18 19.14 27.36 -5.92
N ALA A 19 18.82 28.12 -4.87
CA ALA A 19 18.29 27.65 -3.61
C ALA A 19 16.74 27.58 -3.59
N ILE A 20 16.07 28.44 -4.35
CA ILE A 20 14.62 28.40 -4.59
C ILE A 20 14.31 27.38 -5.70
N GLY A 21 15.23 27.23 -6.66
CA GLY A 21 15.30 26.11 -7.60
C GLY A 21 16.05 24.90 -7.04
N ALA A 22 16.31 24.86 -5.71
CA ALA A 22 16.74 23.64 -5.05
C ALA A 22 15.56 22.67 -5.16
N GLN A 23 15.60 21.93 -6.25
CA GLN A 23 15.10 20.58 -6.44
C GLN A 23 14.14 20.17 -5.32
N ALA A 24 12.83 20.25 -5.60
CA ALA A 24 11.84 19.53 -4.79
C ALA A 24 12.43 18.17 -4.45
N THR A 25 12.45 17.80 -3.16
CA THR A 25 13.02 16.53 -2.71
C THR A 25 12.48 15.44 -3.62
N PRO A 26 13.35 14.59 -4.22
CA PRO A 26 12.91 13.57 -5.17
C PRO A 26 11.76 12.78 -4.56
N ARG A 27 10.62 12.76 -5.26
CA ARG A 27 9.40 12.17 -4.70
C ARG A 27 9.56 10.67 -4.60
N ASN A 28 9.38 10.11 -3.41
CA ASN A 28 9.24 8.67 -3.24
C ASN A 28 7.93 8.19 -3.89
N LEU A 29 8.04 7.26 -4.83
CA LEU A 29 6.90 6.69 -5.54
C LEU A 29 6.28 5.47 -4.85
N LEU A 30 6.88 4.95 -3.78
CA LEU A 30 6.27 3.86 -3.02
C LEU A 30 5.16 4.40 -2.11
N ASP A 31 4.11 3.60 -1.93
CA ASP A 31 3.03 3.86 -0.97
C ASP A 31 3.33 3.12 0.34
N ASN A 32 2.92 3.67 1.48
CA ASN A 32 3.01 3.03 2.80
C ASN A 32 4.40 2.41 3.09
N SER A 33 5.45 3.15 2.76
CA SER A 33 6.81 2.63 2.72
C SER A 33 7.64 2.97 3.96
N ASP A 34 7.06 3.69 4.93
CA ASP A 34 7.61 3.83 6.28
C ASP A 34 7.08 2.70 7.15
N PHE A 35 7.93 1.72 7.39
CA PHE A 35 7.57 0.51 8.12
C PHE A 35 7.63 0.70 9.64
N THR A 36 8.04 1.87 10.13
CA THR A 36 8.00 2.20 11.56
C THR A 36 6.61 2.67 12.01
N HIS A 37 5.82 3.24 11.09
CA HIS A 37 4.45 3.70 11.33
C HIS A 37 3.50 3.30 10.18
N PRO A 38 3.39 1.99 9.85
CA PRO A 38 2.68 1.59 8.66
C PRO A 38 1.16 1.70 8.82
N ILE A 39 0.47 1.87 7.69
CA ILE A 39 -0.96 1.62 7.58
C ILE A 39 -1.17 0.11 7.43
N ALA A 40 -1.92 -0.50 8.35
CA ALA A 40 -2.24 -1.92 8.31
C ALA A 40 -3.67 -2.12 8.80
N GLN A 41 -4.66 -1.84 7.95
CA GLN A 41 -6.09 -1.87 8.34
C GLN A 41 -6.51 -3.23 8.88
N ALA A 42 -6.06 -4.30 8.22
CA ALA A 42 -6.25 -5.70 8.60
C ALA A 42 -5.17 -6.26 9.56
N GLY A 43 -4.32 -5.39 10.12
CA GLY A 43 -3.17 -5.77 10.93
C GLY A 43 -1.93 -6.15 10.12
N ILE A 44 -0.76 -6.12 10.77
CA ILE A 44 0.51 -6.52 10.16
C ILE A 44 0.50 -8.04 9.92
N GLY A 45 0.80 -8.46 8.69
CA GLY A 45 0.68 -9.86 8.28
C GLY A 45 -0.76 -10.30 7.99
N GLY A 46 -1.72 -9.37 8.01
CA GLY A 46 -3.14 -9.63 7.83
C GLY A 46 -3.54 -10.00 6.40
N LEU A 47 -4.84 -10.25 6.23
CA LEU A 47 -5.43 -10.61 4.95
C LEU A 47 -6.25 -9.44 4.39
N HIS A 48 -6.13 -9.19 3.09
CA HIS A 48 -7.06 -8.39 2.32
C HIS A 48 -7.95 -9.38 1.55
N GLY A 49 -9.08 -9.77 2.14
CA GLY A 49 -9.85 -10.91 1.66
C GLY A 49 -9.04 -12.22 1.75
N ALA A 50 -8.68 -12.81 0.60
CA ALA A 50 -7.89 -14.05 0.56
C ALA A 50 -6.39 -13.82 0.37
N ALA A 51 -5.96 -12.61 0.03
CA ALA A 51 -4.57 -12.29 -0.25
C ALA A 51 -3.85 -11.81 1.03
N ALA A 52 -2.62 -12.27 1.24
CA ALA A 52 -1.85 -11.92 2.41
C ALA A 52 -0.97 -10.68 2.21
N TYR A 53 -0.97 -9.79 3.18
CA TYR A 53 -0.26 -8.53 3.15
C TYR A 53 0.65 -8.39 4.37
N ALA A 54 1.82 -7.80 4.14
CA ALA A 54 2.71 -7.39 5.22
C ALA A 54 2.10 -6.20 5.97
N VAL A 55 1.71 -5.20 5.20
CA VAL A 55 0.97 -3.98 5.56
C VAL A 55 0.18 -3.56 4.32
N ASP A 56 -0.70 -2.56 4.40
CA ASP A 56 -1.47 -2.14 3.24
C ASP A 56 -0.54 -1.75 2.07
N ARG A 57 -0.91 -2.09 0.82
CA ARG A 57 -0.09 -1.97 -0.41
C ARG A 57 1.11 -2.91 -0.55
N TRP A 58 1.59 -3.51 0.54
CA TRP A 58 2.74 -4.43 0.53
C TRP A 58 2.28 -5.87 0.70
N VAL A 59 2.26 -6.62 -0.39
CA VAL A 59 1.89 -8.04 -0.40
C VAL A 59 2.96 -8.86 0.33
N ARG A 60 2.53 -9.74 1.23
CA ARG A 60 3.37 -10.80 1.80
C ARG A 60 3.36 -11.97 0.82
N THR A 61 4.51 -12.32 0.29
CA THR A 61 4.61 -13.39 -0.71
C THR A 61 4.65 -14.75 -0.02
N ASP A 62 4.36 -15.80 -0.77
CA ASP A 62 4.49 -17.17 -0.28
C ASP A 62 5.89 -17.45 0.27
N GLY A 63 5.92 -18.19 1.37
CA GLY A 63 7.14 -18.51 2.11
C GLY A 63 7.67 -17.38 3.00
N ALA A 64 7.00 -16.23 3.10
CA ALA A 64 7.40 -15.17 4.04
C ALA A 64 6.47 -15.13 5.25
N THR A 65 7.01 -14.79 6.42
CA THR A 65 6.25 -14.32 7.59
C THR A 65 6.68 -12.90 7.92
N VAL A 66 5.72 -12.09 8.37
CA VAL A 66 5.94 -10.68 8.68
C VAL A 66 5.32 -10.38 10.05
N SER A 67 6.05 -9.66 10.89
CA SER A 67 5.57 -9.16 12.17
C SER A 67 6.09 -7.75 12.46
N ALA A 68 5.48 -7.08 13.43
CA ALA A 68 5.98 -5.80 13.91
C ALA A 68 7.35 -5.94 14.60
N ASP A 69 8.18 -4.91 14.46
CA ASP A 69 9.38 -4.64 15.25
C ASP A 69 9.41 -3.14 15.59
N ALA A 70 10.06 -2.76 16.68
CA ALA A 70 10.18 -1.34 17.06
C ALA A 70 10.87 -0.48 15.99
N ASN A 71 11.69 -1.10 15.13
CA ASN A 71 12.44 -0.41 14.07
C ASN A 71 11.91 -0.69 12.66
N GLY A 72 10.75 -1.33 12.52
CA GLY A 72 10.15 -1.59 11.20
C GLY A 72 9.39 -2.90 11.11
N LEU A 73 9.37 -3.49 9.91
CA LEU A 73 8.81 -4.82 9.68
C LEU A 73 9.89 -5.88 9.82
N LYS A 74 9.65 -6.85 10.70
CA LYS A 74 10.43 -8.08 10.79
C LYS A 74 9.97 -9.04 9.69
N ILE A 75 10.88 -9.45 8.81
CA ILE A 75 10.60 -10.33 7.68
C ILE A 75 11.46 -11.60 7.80
N VAL A 76 10.80 -12.75 7.73
CA VAL A 76 11.44 -14.07 7.69
C VAL A 76 10.92 -14.83 6.48
N SER A 77 11.82 -15.11 5.54
CA SER A 77 11.68 -16.11 4.48
C SER A 77 11.98 -17.53 4.97
N ASP A 78 11.13 -18.46 4.55
CA ASP A 78 11.31 -19.89 4.75
C ASP A 78 12.25 -20.54 3.71
N LYS A 79 12.68 -19.75 2.71
CA LYS A 79 13.56 -20.11 1.59
C LYS A 79 12.96 -21.12 0.59
N THR A 80 11.68 -21.47 0.72
CA THR A 80 11.01 -22.32 -0.27
C THR A 80 10.88 -21.62 -1.62
N ASN A 81 10.90 -20.28 -1.63
CA ASN A 81 10.87 -19.46 -2.82
C ASN A 81 11.90 -18.33 -2.73
N TRP A 82 12.60 -18.05 -3.83
CA TRP A 82 13.59 -16.98 -3.91
C TRP A 82 12.99 -15.57 -3.90
N VAL A 83 11.66 -15.44 -4.06
CA VAL A 83 10.92 -14.18 -3.85
C VAL A 83 10.27 -14.07 -2.47
N ALA A 84 10.46 -15.04 -1.58
CA ALA A 84 9.87 -15.01 -0.24
C ALA A 84 10.32 -13.74 0.51
N GLY A 85 9.39 -12.83 0.71
CA GLY A 85 9.54 -11.57 1.40
C GLY A 85 8.28 -10.72 1.26
N ILE A 86 8.47 -9.45 0.90
CA ILE A 86 7.37 -8.52 0.62
C ILE A 86 7.53 -7.89 -0.75
N ARG A 87 6.42 -7.51 -1.39
CA ARG A 87 6.45 -6.70 -2.61
C ARG A 87 5.44 -5.58 -2.60
N GLN A 88 5.74 -4.52 -3.35
CA GLN A 88 4.74 -3.56 -3.79
C GLN A 88 4.54 -3.66 -5.31
N ARG A 89 3.29 -3.55 -5.74
CA ARG A 89 2.92 -3.44 -7.16
C ARG A 89 2.65 -1.99 -7.53
N ILE A 90 3.27 -1.55 -8.61
CA ILE A 90 3.23 -0.17 -9.09
C ILE A 90 2.98 -0.18 -10.60
N GLU A 91 2.14 0.71 -11.09
CA GLU A 91 1.89 0.82 -12.53
C GLU A 91 3.15 1.30 -13.27
N ALA A 92 3.47 0.61 -14.36
CA ALA A 92 4.59 0.88 -15.26
C ALA A 92 4.69 2.35 -15.70
N LYS A 93 3.55 3.02 -15.93
CA LYS A 93 3.49 4.44 -16.28
C LYS A 93 4.14 5.38 -15.27
N ARG A 94 4.37 4.93 -14.02
CA ARG A 94 5.05 5.71 -12.97
C ARG A 94 6.58 5.63 -13.05
N PHE A 95 7.14 4.80 -13.94
CA PHE A 95 8.58 4.63 -14.09
C PHE A 95 9.13 5.59 -15.15
N ALA A 96 10.15 6.36 -14.78
CA ALA A 96 11.08 6.98 -15.70
C ALA A 96 12.07 5.95 -16.29
N ASP A 97 12.89 6.38 -17.25
CA ASP A 97 13.87 5.50 -17.93
C ASP A 97 14.87 4.88 -16.96
N VAL A 98 15.25 5.62 -15.93
CA VAL A 98 16.11 5.15 -14.85
C VAL A 98 15.45 5.46 -13.52
N MET A 99 15.42 4.46 -12.65
CA MET A 99 14.93 4.59 -11.28
C MET A 99 15.96 4.04 -10.30
N THR A 100 15.84 4.43 -9.04
CA THR A 100 16.59 3.86 -7.94
C THR A 100 15.65 3.35 -6.86
N LEU A 101 15.71 2.04 -6.58
CA LEU A 101 15.08 1.42 -5.42
C LEU A 101 16.08 1.42 -4.26
N ALA A 102 15.74 2.10 -3.16
CA ALA A 102 16.50 2.12 -1.93
C ALA A 102 15.72 1.45 -0.79
N VAL A 103 16.37 0.62 0.01
CA VAL A 103 15.73 -0.08 1.14
C VAL A 103 16.65 -0.01 2.34
N ARG A 104 16.17 0.52 3.46
CA ARG A 104 16.95 0.63 4.69
C ARG A 104 16.44 -0.33 5.75
N GLY A 105 17.39 -0.91 6.48
CA GLY A 105 17.11 -1.81 7.57
C GLY A 105 18.36 -2.55 8.05
N VAL A 106 18.14 -3.55 8.89
CA VAL A 106 19.14 -4.50 9.32
C VAL A 106 18.91 -5.81 8.56
N PHE A 107 19.94 -6.31 7.88
CA PHE A 107 19.84 -7.48 7.01
C PHE A 107 20.89 -8.52 7.40
N PRO A 108 20.75 -9.26 8.52
CA PRO A 108 21.78 -10.20 8.99
C PRO A 108 22.01 -11.36 8.03
N VAL A 109 21.11 -11.55 7.08
CA VAL A 109 21.21 -12.49 5.97
C VAL A 109 21.24 -11.76 4.63
N ALA A 110 21.60 -12.49 3.58
CA ALA A 110 21.58 -11.90 2.25
C ALA A 110 20.17 -11.41 1.90
N CYS A 111 20.08 -10.31 1.18
CA CYS A 111 18.82 -9.71 0.76
C CYS A 111 18.83 -9.51 -0.74
N ARG A 112 17.77 -9.95 -1.41
CA ARG A 112 17.54 -9.71 -2.82
C ARG A 112 16.59 -8.53 -2.98
N LEU A 113 17.01 -7.53 -3.76
CA LEU A 113 16.12 -6.56 -4.35
C LEU A 113 15.87 -6.95 -5.80
N TYR A 114 14.61 -6.89 -6.23
CA TYR A 114 14.23 -7.42 -7.53
C TYR A 114 13.02 -6.69 -8.11
N ALA A 115 13.09 -6.37 -9.40
CA ALA A 115 12.04 -5.70 -10.15
C ALA A 115 11.73 -6.44 -11.45
N TYR A 116 10.44 -6.76 -11.66
CA TYR A 116 9.98 -7.40 -12.90
C TYR A 116 8.53 -7.02 -13.25
N ILE A 117 8.18 -7.13 -14.53
CA ILE A 117 6.83 -6.83 -15.05
C ILE A 117 5.89 -8.01 -14.78
N GLY A 118 4.65 -7.73 -14.34
CA GLY A 118 3.68 -8.72 -13.83
C GLY A 118 3.35 -9.93 -14.72
N SER A 119 3.67 -9.92 -16.01
CA SER A 119 3.65 -11.10 -16.87
C SER A 119 4.76 -12.14 -16.53
N GLY A 120 5.68 -11.79 -15.64
CA GLY A 120 6.84 -12.62 -15.27
C GLY A 120 7.93 -12.68 -16.35
N THR A 121 7.76 -11.98 -17.48
CA THR A 121 8.56 -12.21 -18.69
C THR A 121 9.81 -11.33 -18.77
N VAL A 122 9.85 -10.18 -18.08
CA VAL A 122 10.97 -9.24 -18.18
C VAL A 122 11.44 -8.75 -16.81
N ASN A 123 12.67 -9.09 -16.49
CA ASN A 123 13.40 -8.63 -15.31
C ASN A 123 14.25 -7.43 -15.71
N PHE A 124 14.23 -6.37 -14.91
CA PHE A 124 14.95 -5.14 -15.25
C PHE A 124 15.60 -4.45 -14.05
N GLY A 125 15.66 -5.17 -12.94
CA GLY A 125 16.49 -4.86 -11.80
C GLY A 125 16.68 -6.10 -10.94
N THR A 126 17.91 -6.46 -10.66
CA THR A 126 18.24 -7.51 -9.70
C THR A 126 19.55 -7.19 -9.02
N ALA A 127 19.56 -7.26 -7.69
CA ALA A 127 20.78 -7.19 -6.91
C ALA A 127 20.68 -8.13 -5.71
N TYR A 128 21.79 -8.78 -5.41
CA TYR A 128 21.92 -9.69 -4.28
C TYR A 128 22.97 -9.15 -3.31
N PHE A 129 22.52 -8.67 -2.16
CA PHE A 129 23.36 -8.04 -1.16
C PHE A 129 23.72 -9.06 -0.09
N LYS A 130 25.01 -9.18 0.26
CA LYS A 130 25.48 -10.08 1.33
C LYS A 130 24.93 -9.66 2.70
N GLY A 131 24.67 -10.60 3.60
CA GLY A 131 24.17 -10.29 4.94
C GLY A 131 25.14 -9.45 5.76
N GLU A 132 24.60 -8.52 6.55
CA GLU A 132 25.27 -7.59 7.45
C GLU A 132 24.34 -7.28 8.63
N ALA A 133 24.82 -7.48 9.85
CA ALA A 133 24.03 -7.23 11.06
C ALA A 133 23.94 -5.74 11.43
N ALA A 134 24.66 -4.87 10.73
CA ALA A 134 24.57 -3.42 10.87
C ALA A 134 23.41 -2.85 10.04
N GLU A 135 22.80 -1.77 10.54
CA GLU A 135 21.82 -1.02 9.75
C GLU A 135 22.52 -0.41 8.52
N ARG A 136 21.92 -0.59 7.35
CA ARG A 136 22.43 -0.02 6.09
C ARG A 136 21.31 0.19 5.08
N THR A 137 21.63 0.89 4.00
CA THR A 137 20.75 1.07 2.85
C THR A 137 21.23 0.20 1.68
N LEU A 138 20.35 -0.66 1.17
CA LEU A 138 20.53 -1.40 -0.07
C LEU A 138 20.04 -0.54 -1.23
N ILE A 139 20.77 -0.48 -2.34
CA ILE A 139 20.45 0.38 -3.48
C ILE A 139 20.51 -0.43 -4.77
N LEU A 140 19.41 -0.43 -5.51
CA LEU A 140 19.27 -1.09 -6.81
C LEU A 140 18.87 -0.07 -7.87
N LYS A 141 19.71 0.07 -8.90
CA LYS A 141 19.36 0.78 -10.14
C LYS A 141 18.40 -0.08 -10.96
N LEU A 142 17.34 0.54 -11.46
CA LEU A 142 16.40 -0.05 -12.40
C LEU A 142 16.52 0.70 -13.72
N THR A 143 16.67 -0.02 -14.83
CA THR A 143 16.62 0.58 -16.17
C THR A 143 15.35 0.08 -16.84
N LYS A 144 14.45 1.00 -17.18
CA LYS A 144 13.15 0.69 -17.75
C LYS A 144 13.33 0.00 -19.10
N PRO A 145 12.73 -1.18 -19.32
CA PRO A 145 12.74 -1.83 -20.62
C PRO A 145 12.00 -1.01 -21.68
N GLU A 146 12.44 -1.08 -22.93
CA GLU A 146 11.67 -0.56 -24.06
C GLU A 146 10.29 -1.22 -24.12
N GLY A 147 9.26 -0.45 -24.46
CA GLY A 147 7.87 -0.96 -24.55
C GLY A 147 7.09 -0.96 -23.23
N LEU A 148 7.70 -0.63 -22.09
CA LEU A 148 6.99 -0.47 -20.81
C LEU A 148 6.19 0.85 -20.78
N THR A 149 5.05 0.92 -21.47
CA THR A 149 4.34 2.21 -21.69
C THR A 149 2.96 2.30 -21.05
N GLY A 150 2.45 1.21 -20.44
CA GLY A 150 1.04 1.09 -20.08
C GLY A 150 0.74 1.01 -18.58
N ASP A 151 -0.40 0.39 -18.28
CA ASP A 151 -0.93 0.11 -16.93
C ASP A 151 -0.41 -1.22 -16.34
N GLU A 152 0.62 -1.82 -16.95
CA GLU A 152 1.20 -3.06 -16.47
C GLU A 152 1.72 -2.90 -15.04
N ALA A 153 1.47 -3.89 -14.18
CA ALA A 153 1.99 -3.88 -12.82
C ALA A 153 3.47 -4.29 -12.81
N VAL A 154 4.34 -3.42 -12.35
CA VAL A 154 5.72 -3.75 -11.94
C VAL A 154 5.69 -4.24 -10.51
N ASN A 155 6.34 -5.36 -10.25
CA ASN A 155 6.52 -5.88 -8.91
C ASN A 155 7.92 -5.50 -8.39
N LEU A 156 7.97 -4.84 -7.23
CA LEU A 156 9.21 -4.48 -6.52
C LEU A 156 9.33 -5.30 -5.25
N TYR A 157 10.32 -6.18 -5.19
CA TYR A 157 10.51 -7.13 -4.09
C TYR A 157 11.63 -6.73 -3.13
N ILE A 158 11.40 -7.05 -1.87
CA ILE A 158 12.38 -7.09 -0.79
C ILE A 158 12.34 -8.49 -0.22
N SER A 159 13.34 -9.31 -0.56
CA SER A 159 13.37 -10.74 -0.21
C SER A 159 14.66 -11.09 0.54
N PRO A 160 14.63 -11.11 1.89
CA PRO A 160 15.74 -11.58 2.70
C PRO A 160 15.81 -13.12 2.73
N ASP A 161 17.00 -13.70 2.58
CA ASP A 161 17.27 -15.15 2.60
C ASP A 161 17.51 -15.65 4.04
N THR A 162 16.46 -15.68 4.85
CA THR A 162 16.56 -16.03 6.28
C THR A 162 16.57 -17.53 6.58
N GLY A 163 16.35 -18.38 5.57
CA GLY A 163 16.52 -19.84 5.69
C GLY A 163 15.67 -20.55 6.75
N SER A 164 14.50 -20.03 7.14
CA SER A 164 13.71 -20.52 8.29
C SER A 164 14.46 -20.59 9.63
N THR A 165 15.71 -20.11 9.75
CA THR A 165 16.58 -20.35 10.92
C THR A 165 16.31 -19.42 12.10
N GLY A 166 15.20 -18.67 12.07
CA GLY A 166 14.85 -17.67 13.09
C GLY A 166 15.59 -16.34 12.97
N THR A 167 16.55 -16.22 12.04
CA THR A 167 17.17 -14.94 11.69
C THR A 167 16.17 -14.10 10.90
N ALA A 168 16.07 -12.80 11.15
CA ALA A 168 15.12 -11.94 10.44
C ALA A 168 15.80 -10.69 9.89
N ALA A 169 15.34 -10.20 8.74
CA ALA A 169 15.60 -8.82 8.36
C ALA A 169 14.59 -7.92 9.09
N VAL A 170 15.04 -6.75 9.52
CA VAL A 170 14.16 -5.69 10.04
C VAL A 170 14.25 -4.53 9.06
N VAL A 171 13.20 -4.36 8.26
CA VAL A 171 13.14 -3.35 7.20
C VAL A 171 12.42 -2.12 7.74
N ARG A 172 13.12 -0.99 7.72
CA ARG A 172 12.65 0.28 8.30
C ARG A 172 11.87 1.12 7.30
N TRP A 173 12.36 1.19 6.07
CA TRP A 173 11.67 1.85 4.99
C TRP A 173 12.16 1.38 3.62
N ALA A 174 11.37 1.68 2.60
CA ALA A 174 11.76 1.57 1.21
C ALA A 174 11.44 2.88 0.47
N ALA A 175 12.17 3.18 -0.60
CA ALA A 175 11.88 4.30 -1.47
C ALA A 175 12.19 3.98 -2.93
N LEU A 176 11.40 4.52 -3.84
CA LEU A 176 11.63 4.45 -5.28
C LEU A 176 11.70 5.88 -5.81
N TYR A 177 12.89 6.26 -6.29
CA TYR A 177 13.15 7.59 -6.83
C TYR A 177 13.39 7.54 -8.34
N GLU A 178 12.96 8.60 -9.03
CA GLU A 178 13.35 8.85 -10.42
C GLU A 178 14.82 9.25 -10.49
N GLY A 179 15.57 8.65 -11.41
CA GLY A 179 17.00 8.87 -11.59
C GLY A 179 17.90 7.83 -10.93
N GLU A 180 19.20 8.05 -11.08
CA GLU A 180 20.27 7.18 -10.58
C GLU A 180 20.91 7.78 -9.33
N TYR A 181 20.82 7.07 -8.21
CA TYR A 181 21.45 7.45 -6.95
C TYR A 181 22.39 6.36 -6.46
N THR A 182 23.46 6.77 -5.78
CA THR A 182 24.38 5.92 -5.05
C THR A 182 24.15 6.08 -3.55
N ALA A 183 24.93 5.39 -2.71
CA ALA A 183 24.83 5.54 -1.26
C ALA A 183 25.17 6.99 -0.81
N GLU A 184 26.02 7.67 -1.56
CA GLU A 184 26.49 9.02 -1.29
C GLU A 184 25.55 10.10 -1.82
N THR A 185 24.80 9.82 -2.90
CA THR A 185 23.92 10.81 -3.55
C THR A 185 22.44 10.60 -3.24
N LEU A 186 22.07 9.50 -2.58
CA LEU A 186 20.68 9.21 -2.21
C LEU A 186 20.11 10.36 -1.35
N PRO A 187 18.95 10.94 -1.72
CA PRO A 187 18.31 11.93 -0.88
C PRO A 187 17.88 11.32 0.47
N PRO A 188 17.83 12.12 1.54
CA PRO A 188 17.24 11.69 2.81
C PRO A 188 15.83 11.13 2.61
N TYR A 189 15.51 10.04 3.30
CA TYR A 189 14.16 9.49 3.27
C TYR A 189 13.19 10.39 4.03
N GLU A 190 12.16 10.86 3.35
CA GLU A 190 11.06 11.63 3.91
C GLU A 190 9.76 10.83 3.75
N PRO A 191 9.16 10.31 4.85
CA PRO A 191 7.88 9.63 4.76
C PRO A 191 6.76 10.63 4.44
N LYS A 192 5.72 10.19 3.73
CA LYS A 192 4.50 10.99 3.63
C LYS A 192 3.83 11.05 5.01
N GLY A 193 3.00 12.06 5.23
CA GLY A 193 2.22 12.14 6.47
C GLY A 193 1.28 10.95 6.63
N TYR A 194 1.05 10.49 7.86
CA TYR A 194 0.19 9.32 8.13
C TYR A 194 -1.20 9.42 7.47
N ALA A 195 -1.83 10.60 7.51
CA ALA A 195 -3.13 10.83 6.88
C ALA A 195 -3.08 10.74 5.35
N GLU A 196 -1.97 11.16 4.74
CA GLU A 196 -1.74 11.05 3.30
C GLU A 196 -1.50 9.58 2.90
N GLU A 197 -0.70 8.84 3.65
CA GLU A 197 -0.54 7.40 3.41
C GLU A 197 -1.84 6.63 3.61
N MET A 198 -2.65 6.98 4.62
CA MET A 198 -3.97 6.40 4.81
C MET A 198 -4.88 6.69 3.61
N ALA A 199 -4.89 7.93 3.11
CA ALA A 199 -5.68 8.27 1.92
C ALA A 199 -5.23 7.47 0.69
N GLU A 200 -3.93 7.32 0.43
CA GLU A 200 -3.45 6.50 -0.68
C GLU A 200 -3.77 5.01 -0.48
N CYS A 201 -3.61 4.47 0.74
CA CYS A 201 -3.97 3.08 1.05
C CYS A 201 -5.46 2.80 0.84
N LEU A 202 -6.34 3.73 1.24
CA LEU A 202 -7.80 3.62 1.08
C LEU A 202 -8.25 3.58 -0.37
N ARG A 203 -7.40 3.95 -1.34
CA ARG A 203 -7.69 3.78 -2.77
C ARG A 203 -7.56 2.32 -3.21
N TYR A 204 -6.80 1.50 -2.49
CA TYR A 204 -6.52 0.11 -2.85
C TYR A 204 -7.19 -0.87 -1.91
N TYR A 205 -7.27 -0.55 -0.62
CA TYR A 205 -7.88 -1.41 0.37
C TYR A 205 -8.66 -0.59 1.39
N ARG A 206 -9.88 -1.01 1.70
CA ARG A 206 -10.64 -0.51 2.84
C ARG A 206 -11.27 -1.66 3.58
N GLN A 207 -11.02 -1.70 4.89
CA GLN A 207 -11.72 -2.60 5.79
C GLN A 207 -12.77 -1.83 6.60
N ILE A 208 -14.01 -2.32 6.58
CA ILE A 208 -15.06 -1.88 7.51
C ILE A 208 -15.15 -2.93 8.60
N LYS A 209 -14.76 -2.54 9.81
CA LYS A 209 -14.80 -3.43 10.98
C LYS A 209 -16.23 -3.58 11.49
N ALA A 210 -16.51 -4.77 12.04
CA ALA A 210 -17.77 -5.06 12.70
C ALA A 210 -18.12 -3.98 13.73
N ASP A 211 -19.39 -3.56 13.73
CA ASP A 211 -19.98 -2.60 14.68
C ASP A 211 -19.33 -1.21 14.70
N ALA A 212 -18.38 -0.92 13.81
CA ALA A 212 -17.64 0.33 13.81
C ALA A 212 -18.34 1.45 13.03
N GLN A 213 -19.22 1.11 12.08
CA GLN A 213 -19.85 2.06 11.16
C GLN A 213 -21.29 1.67 10.87
N THR A 214 -22.17 2.67 10.74
CA THR A 214 -23.58 2.50 10.39
C THR A 214 -23.88 3.25 9.10
N PHE A 215 -24.58 2.59 8.19
CA PHE A 215 -24.84 3.08 6.84
C PHE A 215 -26.32 3.32 6.62
N ALA A 216 -26.64 4.31 5.79
CA ALA A 216 -28.00 4.46 5.30
C ALA A 216 -28.37 3.28 4.39
N GLY A 217 -29.65 2.88 4.41
CA GLY A 217 -30.15 1.79 3.60
C GLY A 217 -31.65 1.85 3.35
N TYR A 218 -32.12 0.93 2.52
CA TYR A 218 -33.53 0.69 2.31
C TYR A 218 -33.82 -0.79 2.15
N ALA A 219 -35.05 -1.21 2.43
CA ALA A 219 -35.58 -2.51 2.06
C ALA A 219 -36.73 -2.39 1.07
N THR A 220 -36.86 -3.41 0.23
CA THR A 220 -38.01 -3.63 -0.65
C THR A 220 -37.99 -5.08 -1.14
N GLY A 221 -39.17 -5.68 -1.33
CA GLY A 221 -39.27 -7.01 -1.95
C GLY A 221 -38.52 -8.13 -1.22
N GLY A 222 -38.37 -8.05 0.11
CA GLY A 222 -37.66 -9.04 0.92
C GLY A 222 -36.14 -8.88 0.94
N MET A 223 -35.60 -7.77 0.42
CA MET A 223 -34.17 -7.48 0.41
C MET A 223 -33.90 -6.12 1.04
N ALA A 224 -32.86 -6.04 1.87
CA ALA A 224 -32.30 -4.79 2.36
C ALA A 224 -31.00 -4.47 1.61
N TYR A 225 -30.71 -3.18 1.45
CA TYR A 225 -29.58 -2.64 0.71
C TYR A 225 -28.86 -1.59 1.58
N ALA A 226 -27.62 -1.85 1.95
CA ALA A 226 -26.76 -0.93 2.67
C ALA A 226 -25.90 -0.14 1.68
N PHE A 227 -25.95 1.19 1.74
CA PHE A 227 -25.12 2.06 0.92
C PHE A 227 -23.87 2.46 1.67
N ILE A 228 -22.72 1.98 1.20
CA ILE A 228 -21.42 2.22 1.81
C ILE A 228 -20.70 3.30 0.99
N PRO A 229 -20.74 4.58 1.40
CA PRO A 229 -19.99 5.64 0.73
C PRO A 229 -18.49 5.49 1.00
N LEU A 230 -17.69 5.73 -0.04
CA LEU A 230 -16.24 5.67 0.02
C LEU A 230 -15.68 7.10 0.06
N ALA A 231 -15.29 7.54 1.27
CA ALA A 231 -14.75 8.88 1.48
C ALA A 231 -13.52 9.17 0.62
N GLN A 232 -12.70 8.13 0.42
CA GLN A 232 -11.69 8.08 -0.62
C GLN A 232 -12.19 7.16 -1.72
N ALA A 233 -12.23 7.67 -2.97
CA ALA A 233 -12.57 6.84 -4.12
C ALA A 233 -11.51 5.74 -4.32
N MET A 234 -11.98 4.50 -4.51
CA MET A 234 -11.13 3.36 -4.86
C MET A 234 -10.54 3.57 -6.25
N ARG A 235 -9.36 3.00 -6.50
CA ARG A 235 -8.64 3.05 -7.78
C ARG A 235 -9.49 2.51 -8.93
N VAL A 236 -10.15 1.38 -8.69
CA VAL A 236 -11.12 0.73 -9.59
C VAL A 236 -12.31 0.25 -8.77
N ALA A 237 -13.40 -0.17 -9.43
CA ALA A 237 -14.52 -0.81 -8.73
C ALA A 237 -13.98 -2.01 -7.93
N PRO A 238 -14.16 -2.03 -6.59
CA PRO A 238 -13.49 -3.02 -5.76
C PRO A 238 -14.14 -4.38 -5.84
N THR A 239 -13.34 -5.42 -5.58
CA THR A 239 -13.86 -6.71 -5.10
C THR A 239 -14.34 -6.52 -3.66
N VAL A 240 -15.48 -7.12 -3.32
CA VAL A 240 -16.13 -6.94 -2.03
C VAL A 240 -16.34 -8.30 -1.38
N THR A 241 -15.71 -8.50 -0.24
CA THR A 241 -15.93 -9.67 0.62
C THR A 241 -16.71 -9.22 1.84
N VAL A 242 -17.81 -9.90 2.13
CA VAL A 242 -18.69 -9.60 3.26
C VAL A 242 -18.66 -10.79 4.20
N SER A 243 -18.43 -10.54 5.48
CA SER A 243 -18.54 -11.53 6.54
C SER A 243 -19.58 -11.09 7.57
N GLY A 244 -20.11 -12.06 8.31
CA GLY A 244 -21.07 -11.81 9.38
C GLY A 244 -22.44 -11.34 8.90
N LYS A 245 -23.24 -10.87 9.86
CA LYS A 245 -24.63 -10.46 9.67
C LYS A 245 -24.76 -8.94 9.68
N PHE A 246 -25.97 -8.45 9.48
CA PHE A 246 -26.30 -7.04 9.50
C PHE A 246 -27.39 -6.77 10.52
N TYR A 247 -27.12 -5.87 11.45
CA TYR A 247 -28.16 -5.26 12.25
C TYR A 247 -28.83 -4.16 11.45
N TYR A 248 -30.15 -4.06 11.50
CA TYR A 248 -30.87 -3.02 10.77
C TYR A 248 -32.01 -2.43 11.59
N THR A 249 -32.24 -1.13 11.37
CA THR A 249 -33.47 -0.43 11.74
C THR A 249 -34.04 0.15 10.45
N LEU A 250 -35.07 -0.48 9.89
CA LEU A 250 -35.68 -0.13 8.59
C LEU A 250 -37.18 0.07 8.79
N GLY A 251 -37.64 1.32 8.63
CA GLY A 251 -38.99 1.69 9.06
C GLY A 251 -39.16 1.45 10.57
N SER A 252 -40.19 0.69 10.96
CA SER A 252 -40.41 0.28 12.35
C SER A 252 -39.79 -1.08 12.70
N ALA A 253 -39.19 -1.78 11.73
CA ALA A 253 -38.57 -3.08 11.97
C ALA A 253 -37.14 -2.89 12.46
N GLN A 254 -36.78 -3.64 13.49
CA GLN A 254 -35.43 -3.69 14.05
C GLN A 254 -35.05 -5.15 14.29
N ASP A 255 -34.04 -5.64 13.61
CA ASP A 255 -33.62 -7.02 13.70
C ASP A 255 -32.19 -7.22 13.17
N THR A 256 -31.71 -8.45 13.23
CA THR A 256 -30.47 -8.91 12.61
C THR A 256 -30.78 -9.79 11.41
N SER A 257 -30.03 -9.66 10.33
CA SER A 257 -30.18 -10.49 9.14
C SER A 257 -30.00 -11.98 9.48
N ALA A 258 -30.80 -12.84 8.83
CA ALA A 258 -30.65 -14.29 8.99
C ALA A 258 -29.35 -14.79 8.35
N GLU A 259 -28.99 -14.19 7.22
CA GLU A 259 -27.87 -14.57 6.36
C GLU A 259 -26.81 -13.47 6.28
N THR A 260 -25.62 -13.83 5.78
CA THR A 260 -24.58 -12.88 5.40
C THR A 260 -24.98 -12.09 4.16
N GLY A 261 -24.51 -10.86 4.08
CA GLY A 261 -24.74 -10.01 2.92
C GLY A 261 -23.94 -10.43 1.70
N THR A 262 -24.43 -10.04 0.54
CA THR A 262 -23.78 -10.25 -0.76
C THR A 262 -23.62 -8.94 -1.48
N LEU A 263 -22.62 -8.85 -2.36
CA LEU A 263 -22.46 -7.69 -3.22
C LEU A 263 -23.70 -7.50 -4.11
N HIS A 264 -24.30 -6.32 -4.06
CA HIS A 264 -25.29 -5.89 -5.04
C HIS A 264 -24.66 -5.08 -6.17
N ARG A 265 -23.81 -4.11 -5.81
CA ARG A 265 -23.10 -3.26 -6.77
C ARG A 265 -21.80 -2.74 -6.18
N ALA A 266 -20.74 -2.77 -6.97
CA ALA A 266 -19.48 -2.09 -6.65
C ALA A 266 -19.26 -0.92 -7.61
N GLY A 267 -18.85 0.21 -7.05
CA GLY A 267 -18.36 1.38 -7.76
C GLY A 267 -17.20 1.99 -6.99
N THR A 268 -16.42 2.86 -7.65
CA THR A 268 -15.22 3.48 -7.05
C THR A 268 -15.54 4.39 -5.86
N GLU A 269 -16.72 5.01 -5.83
CA GLU A 269 -17.13 5.94 -4.76
C GLU A 269 -18.16 5.34 -3.81
N ARG A 270 -18.75 4.19 -4.16
CA ARG A 270 -19.82 3.58 -3.38
C ARG A 270 -19.95 2.10 -3.66
N VAL A 271 -20.13 1.33 -2.59
CA VAL A 271 -20.53 -0.08 -2.65
C VAL A 271 -21.94 -0.24 -2.08
N ILE A 272 -22.69 -1.17 -2.64
CA ILE A 272 -24.00 -1.58 -2.14
C ILE A 272 -23.94 -3.06 -1.81
N VAL A 273 -24.17 -3.37 -0.54
CA VAL A 273 -24.33 -4.75 -0.06
C VAL A 273 -25.80 -5.00 0.19
N LYS A 274 -26.29 -6.19 -0.18
CA LYS A 274 -27.68 -6.60 0.06
C LYS A 274 -27.76 -7.86 0.92
N PHE A 275 -28.85 -8.02 1.64
CA PHE A 275 -29.15 -9.23 2.42
C PHE A 275 -30.67 -9.43 2.52
N PRO A 276 -31.13 -10.68 2.67
CA PRO A 276 -32.55 -10.96 2.81
C PRO A 276 -33.12 -10.46 4.14
N VAL A 277 -34.34 -9.95 4.09
CA VAL A 277 -35.14 -9.49 5.25
C VAL A 277 -36.61 -9.87 5.05
N SER A 278 -37.42 -9.85 6.10
CA SER A 278 -38.87 -10.11 6.02
C SER A 278 -39.69 -8.91 5.49
N ILE A 279 -39.06 -7.76 5.28
CA ILE A 279 -39.71 -6.51 4.85
C ILE A 279 -39.99 -6.55 3.33
N THR A 280 -41.27 -6.49 2.95
CA THR A 280 -41.70 -6.50 1.54
C THR A 280 -42.04 -5.10 1.00
N SER A 281 -42.48 -4.18 1.87
CA SER A 281 -42.72 -2.78 1.53
C SER A 281 -41.43 -1.99 1.38
N VAL A 282 -41.51 -0.78 0.80
CA VAL A 282 -40.38 0.15 0.76
C VAL A 282 -40.21 0.77 2.14
N CYS A 283 -39.07 0.56 2.78
CA CYS A 283 -38.71 1.17 4.06
C CYS A 283 -37.27 1.66 4.02
N THR A 284 -36.99 2.84 4.55
CA THR A 284 -35.64 3.39 4.68
C THR A 284 -35.16 3.33 6.13
N GLY A 285 -33.85 3.43 6.33
CA GLY A 285 -33.29 3.54 7.67
C GLY A 285 -31.79 3.30 7.69
N VAL A 286 -31.32 2.61 8.71
CA VAL A 286 -29.90 2.40 8.97
C VAL A 286 -29.56 0.92 9.09
N ILE A 287 -28.34 0.58 8.69
CA ILE A 287 -27.82 -0.78 8.64
C ILE A 287 -26.37 -0.76 9.17
N THR A 288 -26.08 -1.62 10.14
CA THR A 288 -24.77 -1.78 10.76
C THR A 288 -24.25 -3.19 10.50
N PRO A 289 -23.11 -3.38 9.80
CA PRO A 289 -22.48 -4.69 9.68
C PRO A 289 -21.96 -5.15 11.05
N GLN A 290 -22.28 -6.39 11.39
CA GLN A 290 -21.77 -7.09 12.58
C GLN A 290 -20.58 -8.00 12.26
N GLY A 291 -20.19 -8.07 10.98
CA GLY A 291 -18.93 -8.66 10.54
C GLY A 291 -18.11 -7.67 9.73
N GLU A 292 -16.98 -8.13 9.20
CA GLU A 292 -16.08 -7.32 8.40
C GLU A 292 -16.55 -7.24 6.94
N ILE A 293 -16.30 -6.08 6.32
CA ILE A 293 -16.43 -5.89 4.88
C ILE A 293 -15.08 -5.45 4.34
N ASP A 294 -14.48 -6.28 3.50
CA ASP A 294 -13.22 -6.00 2.83
C ASP A 294 -13.48 -5.52 1.40
N LEU A 295 -12.90 -4.38 1.07
CA LEU A 295 -12.97 -3.72 -0.23
C LEU A 295 -11.57 -3.68 -0.82
N SER A 296 -11.29 -4.47 -1.86
CA SER A 296 -9.96 -4.51 -2.51
C SER A 296 -10.03 -4.06 -3.97
N ALA A 297 -9.15 -3.13 -4.33
CA ALA A 297 -8.87 -2.62 -5.67
C ALA A 297 -7.37 -2.76 -5.99
N ASP A 298 -6.73 -3.81 -5.46
CA ASP A 298 -5.31 -4.08 -5.62
C ASP A 298 -4.89 -4.30 -7.08
N LEU A 299 -3.59 -4.08 -7.35
CA LEU A 299 -2.92 -4.38 -8.62
C LEU A 299 -2.47 -5.84 -8.67
#